data_AF-A0A8J8AK18-F1
#
_entry.id   AF-A0A8J8AK18-F1
#
_cell.length_a   1.000
_cell.length_b   1.000
_cell.length_c   1.000
_cell.angle_alpha   90.00
_cell.angle_beta   90.00
_cell.angle_gamma   90.00
#
_symmetry.space_group_name_H-M   'P 1'
#
loop_
_entity.id
_entity.type
_entity.pdbx_description
1 polymer ?
#
loop_
_entity_poly.entity_id
_entity_poly.type
_entity_poly.pdbx_seq_one_letter_code
_entity_poly.pdbx_strand_id
1 'polypeptide(L)'
;MRPWSVLAVLVLILGTAASAGCIRQEGGFIIIDFNNETISVPIPTNLTNVTNQTNSTEKLYTYDYELYGNQELVITDINYSITVDYDASKGKFFFITTDGVYWAPLNATIDNIHIYGVGVTVGLETPPLARVNITSTRELEIIIRDR
;
A
#
# COMPACT_ATOMS: atom_id res chain seq x y z
N MET A 1 21.17 -36.74 -30.09
CA MET A 1 21.06 -36.15 -28.73
C MET A 1 19.88 -35.18 -28.74
N ARG A 2 18.67 -35.73 -28.60
CA ARG A 2 17.80 -35.71 -27.40
C ARG A 2 16.94 -34.42 -27.32
N PRO A 3 15.82 -34.36 -28.07
CA PRO A 3 14.81 -33.29 -27.97
C PRO A 3 14.04 -33.29 -26.64
N TRP A 4 14.44 -34.12 -25.67
CA TRP A 4 13.73 -34.29 -24.39
C TRP A 4 13.87 -33.12 -23.41
N SER A 5 14.87 -32.24 -23.59
CA SER A 5 15.09 -31.13 -22.64
C SER A 5 14.15 -29.94 -22.85
N VAL A 6 13.62 -29.74 -24.07
CA VAL A 6 12.70 -28.61 -24.34
C VAL A 6 11.29 -28.93 -23.84
N LEU A 7 10.88 -30.20 -23.89
CA LEU A 7 9.58 -30.64 -23.39
C LEU A 7 9.47 -30.52 -21.86
N ALA A 8 10.57 -30.78 -21.13
CA ALA A 8 10.60 -30.70 -19.67
C ALA A 8 10.47 -29.26 -19.14
N VAL A 9 10.99 -28.27 -19.87
CA VAL A 9 10.88 -26.85 -19.47
C VAL A 9 9.48 -26.30 -19.77
N LEU A 10 8.82 -26.75 -20.85
CA LEU A 10 7.45 -26.32 -21.14
C LEU A 10 6.44 -26.87 -20.12
N VAL A 11 6.62 -28.11 -19.65
CA VAL A 11 5.76 -28.71 -18.61
C VAL A 11 5.96 -28.04 -17.24
N LEU A 12 7.16 -27.50 -16.95
CA LEU A 12 7.41 -26.81 -15.68
C LEU A 12 6.70 -25.44 -15.60
N ILE A 13 6.48 -24.77 -16.72
CA ILE A 13 5.83 -23.44 -16.76
C ILE A 13 4.29 -23.54 -16.69
N LEU A 14 3.71 -24.67 -17.09
CA LEU A 14 2.27 -24.94 -16.97
C LEU A 14 1.85 -25.42 -15.57
N GLY A 15 2.80 -25.73 -14.68
CA GLY A 15 2.53 -26.30 -13.35
C GLY A 15 2.25 -25.29 -12.24
N THR A 16 2.38 -23.98 -12.46
CA THR A 16 2.22 -22.95 -11.41
C THR A 16 0.88 -22.21 -11.46
N ALA A 17 -0.14 -22.79 -12.11
CA ALA A 17 -1.49 -22.22 -12.19
C ALA A 17 -2.49 -23.07 -11.38
N ALA A 18 -2.27 -23.22 -10.07
CA ALA A 18 -3.29 -23.81 -9.19
C ALA A 18 -3.05 -23.48 -7.71
N SER A 19 -2.94 -22.20 -7.35
CA SER A 19 -3.08 -21.81 -5.95
C SER A 19 -3.49 -20.36 -5.83
N ALA A 20 -4.79 -20.12 -5.95
CA ALA A 20 -5.54 -19.11 -5.20
C ALA A 20 -7.02 -19.12 -5.66
N GLY A 21 -7.84 -19.87 -4.92
CA GLY A 21 -9.29 -19.79 -4.80
C GLY A 21 -10.20 -19.83 -6.02
N CYS A 22 -11.08 -20.83 -6.06
CA CYS A 22 -12.20 -20.86 -6.99
C CYS A 22 -13.39 -20.15 -6.37
N ILE A 23 -13.90 -19.12 -7.05
CA ILE A 23 -15.20 -18.54 -6.74
C ILE A 23 -16.24 -19.38 -7.48
N ARG A 24 -17.13 -20.05 -6.75
CA ARG A 24 -18.21 -20.85 -7.32
C ARG A 24 -19.55 -20.42 -6.72
N GLN A 25 -20.55 -20.30 -7.56
CA GLN A 25 -21.92 -20.05 -7.14
C GLN A 25 -22.63 -21.39 -7.05
N GLU A 26 -23.05 -21.79 -5.85
CA GLU A 26 -23.78 -23.03 -5.62
C GLU A 26 -25.05 -22.72 -4.82
N GLY A 27 -26.19 -22.82 -5.50
CA GLY A 27 -27.48 -22.42 -4.95
C GLY A 27 -27.58 -20.92 -4.61
N GLY A 28 -28.28 -20.60 -3.52
CA GLY A 28 -28.45 -19.23 -3.00
C GLY A 28 -27.24 -18.72 -2.23
N PHE A 29 -26.03 -19.22 -2.50
CA PHE A 29 -24.79 -18.83 -1.81
C PHE A 29 -23.66 -18.64 -2.83
N ILE A 30 -22.79 -17.67 -2.56
CA ILE A 30 -21.48 -17.53 -3.21
C ILE A 30 -20.47 -18.18 -2.29
N ILE A 31 -19.80 -19.23 -2.77
CA ILE A 31 -18.78 -19.95 -2.03
C ILE A 31 -17.42 -19.50 -2.55
N ILE A 32 -16.60 -18.99 -1.63
CA ILE A 32 -15.22 -18.59 -1.91
C ILE A 32 -14.33 -19.56 -1.13
N ASP A 33 -13.72 -20.48 -1.85
CA ASP A 33 -12.74 -21.42 -1.28
C ASP A 33 -11.35 -20.80 -1.34
N PHE A 34 -10.77 -20.49 -0.19
CA PHE A 34 -9.33 -20.32 -0.06
C PHE A 34 -8.78 -21.65 0.47
N ASN A 35 -7.61 -22.11 0.00
CA ASN A 35 -7.04 -23.46 0.26
C ASN A 35 -7.10 -23.99 1.71
N ASN A 36 -7.38 -23.16 2.71
CA ASN A 36 -7.54 -23.52 4.12
C ASN A 36 -8.87 -23.07 4.76
N GLU A 37 -9.71 -22.29 4.07
CA GLU A 37 -10.95 -21.71 4.61
C GLU A 37 -12.01 -21.54 3.51
N THR A 38 -13.19 -22.14 3.71
CA THR A 38 -14.35 -21.97 2.83
C THR A 38 -15.29 -20.93 3.43
N ILE A 39 -15.53 -19.83 2.71
CA ILE A 39 -16.48 -18.78 3.12
C ILE A 39 -17.72 -18.85 2.23
N SER A 40 -18.86 -19.17 2.82
CA SER A 40 -20.16 -19.18 2.12
C SER A 40 -20.95 -17.91 2.45
N VAL A 41 -21.16 -17.05 1.46
CA VAL A 41 -21.96 -15.83 1.59
C VAL A 41 -23.37 -16.09 1.04
N PRO A 42 -24.45 -15.99 1.85
CA PRO A 42 -25.81 -16.10 1.35
C PRO A 42 -26.13 -14.95 0.38
N ILE A 43 -26.74 -15.28 -0.75
CA ILE A 43 -27.33 -14.33 -1.69
C ILE A 43 -28.70 -13.95 -1.11
N PRO A 44 -28.91 -12.71 -0.63
CA PRO A 44 -30.16 -12.33 0.00
C PRO A 44 -31.32 -12.37 -1.01
N THR A 45 -32.32 -13.22 -0.75
CA THR A 45 -33.48 -13.50 -1.62
C THR A 45 -34.66 -12.54 -1.44
N ASN A 46 -34.52 -11.41 -0.75
CA ASN A 46 -35.63 -10.46 -0.56
C ASN A 46 -35.27 -9.04 -1.03
N LEU A 47 -35.54 -8.82 -2.31
CA LEU A 47 -35.60 -7.51 -2.96
C LEU A 47 -36.94 -6.84 -2.61
N THR A 48 -37.06 -6.21 -1.44
CA THR A 48 -38.10 -5.19 -1.16
C THR A 48 -37.86 -4.53 0.21
N ASN A 49 -36.95 -3.57 0.23
CA ASN A 49 -37.18 -2.26 0.82
C ASN A 49 -35.94 -1.42 0.56
N VAL A 50 -36.15 -0.36 -0.22
CA VAL A 50 -35.19 0.72 -0.44
C VAL A 50 -34.90 1.34 0.92
N THR A 51 -33.84 0.85 1.56
CA THR A 51 -33.09 1.68 2.49
C THR A 51 -32.07 2.35 1.60
N ASN A 52 -32.13 3.68 1.45
CA ASN A 52 -31.08 4.46 0.82
C ASN A 52 -29.80 4.26 1.64
N GLN A 53 -29.12 3.14 1.41
CA GLN A 53 -27.75 2.96 1.82
C GLN A 53 -26.97 3.86 0.87
N THR A 54 -26.70 5.08 1.32
CA THR A 54 -25.64 5.89 0.76
C THR A 54 -24.37 5.06 0.91
N ASN A 55 -24.10 4.19 -0.09
CA ASN A 55 -22.75 3.81 -0.44
C ASN A 55 -22.09 5.11 -0.92
N SER A 56 -21.74 5.96 0.05
CA SER A 56 -20.69 6.92 -0.16
C SER A 56 -19.47 6.05 -0.40
N THR A 57 -19.14 5.80 -1.66
CA THR A 57 -17.76 5.54 -2.03
C THR A 57 -17.00 6.78 -1.56
N GLU A 58 -16.55 6.76 -0.30
CA GLU A 58 -15.69 7.80 0.23
C GLU A 58 -14.51 7.87 -0.74
N LYS A 59 -14.39 9.03 -1.38
CA LYS A 59 -13.37 9.26 -2.38
C LYS A 59 -12.03 9.25 -1.65
N LEU A 60 -11.27 8.18 -1.82
CA LEU A 60 -9.94 8.07 -1.26
C LEU A 60 -8.95 8.80 -2.18
N TYR A 61 -8.19 9.72 -1.59
CA TYR A 61 -7.11 10.45 -2.24
C TYR A 61 -5.80 9.81 -1.83
N THR A 62 -4.94 9.51 -2.82
CA THR A 62 -3.62 8.92 -2.61
C THR A 62 -2.57 9.83 -3.22
N TYR A 63 -1.50 10.07 -2.47
CA TYR A 63 -0.36 10.87 -2.88
C TYR A 63 0.92 10.07 -2.68
N ASP A 64 1.75 10.02 -3.72
CA ASP A 64 3.03 9.32 -3.70
C ASP A 64 4.16 10.30 -4.03
N TYR A 65 5.08 10.49 -3.09
CA TYR A 65 6.19 11.41 -3.23
C TYR A 65 7.53 10.71 -3.02
N GLU A 66 8.51 11.15 -3.79
CA GLU A 66 9.92 10.88 -3.56
C GLU A 66 10.52 12.07 -2.83
N LEU A 67 11.02 11.84 -1.62
CA LEU A 67 11.53 12.85 -0.72
C LEU A 67 13.03 12.66 -0.54
N TYR A 68 13.81 13.66 -0.95
CA TYR A 68 15.25 13.69 -0.73
C TYR A 68 15.58 14.25 0.67
N GLY A 69 16.72 13.89 1.24
CA GLY A 69 17.10 14.28 2.61
C GLY A 69 17.31 15.78 2.81
N ASN A 70 17.49 16.54 1.74
CA ASN A 70 17.54 18.00 1.76
C ASN A 70 16.16 18.66 1.55
N GLN A 71 15.08 17.88 1.53
CA GLN A 71 13.73 18.35 1.28
C GLN A 71 12.83 18.09 2.49
N GLU A 72 11.80 18.93 2.59
CA GLU A 72 10.71 18.81 3.55
C GLU A 72 9.37 18.72 2.80
N LEU A 73 8.60 17.67 3.10
CA LEU A 73 7.21 17.53 2.70
C LEU A 73 6.34 18.12 3.80
N VAL A 74 5.45 19.06 3.46
CA VAL A 74 4.51 19.68 4.40
C VAL A 74 3.09 19.44 3.91
N ILE A 75 2.26 18.87 4.78
CA ILE A 75 0.81 18.77 4.61
C ILE A 75 0.20 19.99 5.30
N THR A 76 -0.20 21.00 4.52
CA THR A 76 -0.57 22.32 5.07
C THR A 76 -1.84 22.26 5.92
N ASP A 77 -2.82 21.45 5.50
CA ASP A 77 -4.11 21.24 6.17
C ASP A 77 -4.01 20.87 7.66
N ILE A 78 -2.96 20.11 8.03
CA ILE A 78 -2.74 19.61 9.39
C ILE A 78 -1.45 20.14 10.02
N ASN A 79 -0.78 21.09 9.35
CA ASN A 79 0.51 21.63 9.77
C ASN A 79 1.53 20.53 10.14
N TYR A 80 1.58 19.48 9.32
CA TYR A 80 2.43 18.32 9.55
C TYR A 80 3.57 18.30 8.55
N SER A 81 4.80 18.14 9.02
CA SER A 81 5.97 18.05 8.16
C SER A 81 6.72 16.74 8.31
N ILE A 82 7.39 16.34 7.23
CA ILE A 82 8.16 15.11 7.12
C ILE A 82 9.47 15.45 6.42
N THR A 83 10.57 15.07 7.05
CA THR A 83 11.90 15.05 6.44
C THR A 83 12.48 13.65 6.62
N VAL A 84 13.38 13.25 5.73
CA VAL A 84 14.05 11.95 5.78
C VAL A 84 15.53 12.15 6.01
N ASP A 85 16.13 11.24 6.77
CA ASP A 85 17.58 11.17 6.91
C ASP A 85 18.02 9.71 7.12
N TYR A 86 19.33 9.48 7.18
CA TYR A 86 19.95 8.16 7.26
C TYR A 86 21.06 8.12 8.31
N ASP A 87 20.92 7.20 9.27
CA ASP A 87 21.97 6.93 10.26
C ASP A 87 22.92 5.86 9.72
N ALA A 88 24.07 6.30 9.24
CA ALA A 88 25.11 5.42 8.71
C ALA A 88 25.67 4.43 9.76
N SER A 89 25.63 4.78 11.05
CA SER A 89 26.10 3.88 12.12
C SER A 89 25.15 2.71 12.32
N LYS A 90 23.87 2.89 12.02
CA LYS A 90 22.83 1.85 12.13
C LYS A 90 22.45 1.23 10.80
N GLY A 91 22.90 1.82 9.69
CA GLY A 91 22.52 1.44 8.35
C GLY A 91 21.02 1.61 8.08
N LYS A 92 20.36 2.60 8.72
CA LYS A 92 18.90 2.74 8.72
C LYS A 92 18.43 4.15 8.42
N PHE A 93 17.36 4.24 7.65
CA PHE A 93 16.60 5.47 7.45
C PHE A 93 15.75 5.80 8.67
N PHE A 94 15.54 7.08 8.89
CA PHE A 94 14.57 7.60 9.82
C PHE A 94 13.86 8.82 9.24
N PHE A 95 12.65 9.06 9.73
CA PHE A 95 11.81 10.18 9.37
C PHE A 95 11.72 11.10 10.57
N ILE A 96 12.00 12.38 10.37
CA ILE A 96 11.76 13.41 11.38
C ILE A 96 10.47 14.09 10.98
N THR A 97 9.51 14.07 11.89
CA THR A 97 8.17 14.62 11.70
C THR A 97 7.85 15.62 12.79
N THR A 98 6.73 16.33 12.66
CA THR A 98 6.23 17.24 13.70
C THR A 98 6.05 16.55 15.06
N ASP A 99 5.67 15.26 15.08
CA ASP A 99 5.41 14.50 16.30
C ASP A 99 6.64 13.80 16.87
N GLY A 100 7.74 13.74 16.11
CA GLY A 100 8.99 13.14 16.56
C GLY A 100 9.74 12.38 15.47
N VAL A 101 10.65 11.51 15.91
CA VAL A 101 11.55 10.74 15.04
C VAL A 101 11.10 9.27 14.97
N TYR A 102 10.93 8.77 13.76
CA TYR A 102 10.47 7.42 13.47
C TYR A 102 11.47 6.67 12.61
N TRP A 103 11.97 5.53 13.07
CA TRP A 103 12.80 4.66 12.24
C TRP A 103 11.96 4.04 11.14
N ALA A 104 12.51 3.95 9.91
CA ALA A 104 11.78 3.38 8.79
C ALA A 104 11.34 1.91 9.07
N PRO A 105 10.11 1.52 8.68
CA PRO A 105 9.13 2.34 7.99
C PRO A 105 8.41 3.34 8.91
N LEU A 106 8.18 4.56 8.43
CA LEU A 106 7.22 5.47 9.03
C LEU A 106 5.82 4.91 8.80
N ASN A 107 5.03 4.79 9.85
CA ASN A 107 3.62 4.40 9.79
C ASN A 107 2.85 5.24 10.83
N ALA A 108 2.23 6.31 10.36
CA ALA A 108 1.51 7.27 11.18
C ALA A 108 0.08 7.45 10.67
N THR A 109 -0.83 7.79 11.58
CA THR A 109 -2.22 8.12 11.23
C THR A 109 -2.64 9.34 12.04
N ILE A 110 -3.05 10.40 11.35
CA ILE A 110 -3.38 11.70 11.95
C ILE A 110 -4.61 12.23 11.23
N ASP A 111 -5.69 12.54 11.96
CA ASP A 111 -6.93 13.07 11.37
C ASP A 111 -7.47 12.27 10.15
N ASN A 112 -7.47 10.93 10.27
CA ASN A 112 -7.82 9.98 9.20
C ASN A 112 -6.94 10.06 7.93
N ILE A 113 -5.77 10.68 8.05
CA ILE A 113 -4.72 10.68 7.03
C ILE A 113 -3.69 9.63 7.42
N HIS A 114 -3.52 8.60 6.59
CA HIS A 114 -2.48 7.60 6.80
C HIS A 114 -1.23 7.98 6.03
N ILE A 115 -0.08 7.93 6.71
CA ILE A 115 1.22 8.32 6.17
C ILE A 115 2.15 7.13 6.32
N TYR A 116 2.68 6.66 5.20
CA TYR A 116 3.60 5.54 5.13
C TYR A 116 4.89 5.94 4.43
N GLY A 117 6.03 5.77 5.09
CA GLY A 117 7.33 6.17 4.55
C GLY A 117 8.35 5.04 4.56
N VAL A 118 9.06 4.84 3.46
CA VAL A 118 10.14 3.85 3.34
C VAL A 118 11.39 4.46 2.71
N GLY A 119 12.56 4.11 3.24
CA GLY A 119 13.83 4.44 2.61
C GLY A 119 14.00 3.69 1.30
N VAL A 120 14.54 4.37 0.28
CA VAL A 120 14.75 3.81 -1.07
C VAL A 120 16.23 3.62 -1.32
N THR A 121 17.02 4.68 -1.24
CA THR A 121 18.47 4.61 -1.51
C THR A 121 19.24 5.67 -0.74
N VAL A 122 20.50 5.36 -0.45
CA VAL A 122 21.50 6.30 0.06
C VAL A 122 22.74 6.17 -0.80
N GLY A 123 23.37 7.31 -1.12
CA GLY A 123 24.61 7.34 -1.89
C GLY A 123 25.66 8.19 -1.19
N LEU A 124 26.92 7.99 -1.57
CA LEU A 124 28.03 8.81 -1.07
C LEU A 124 27.93 10.28 -1.50
N GLU A 125 27.35 10.53 -2.68
CA GLU A 125 27.24 11.86 -3.29
C GLU A 125 25.78 12.32 -3.47
N THR A 126 24.82 11.50 -3.06
CA THR A 126 23.39 11.81 -3.19
C THR A 126 22.74 11.82 -1.82
N PRO A 127 21.90 12.83 -1.50
CA PRO A 127 21.15 12.82 -0.26
C PRO A 127 20.27 11.57 -0.17
N PRO A 128 19.95 11.10 1.05
CA PRO A 128 19.08 9.94 1.24
C PRO A 128 17.74 10.18 0.56
N LEU A 129 17.22 9.15 -0.11
CA LEU A 129 15.94 9.19 -0.80
C LEU A 129 14.97 8.23 -0.11
N ALA A 130 13.76 8.72 0.18
CA ALA A 130 12.64 7.91 0.63
C ALA A 130 11.40 8.10 -0.25
N ARG A 131 10.51 7.12 -0.20
CA ARG A 131 9.15 7.22 -0.74
C ARG A 131 8.17 7.42 0.40
N VAL A 132 7.30 8.41 0.26
CA VAL A 132 6.23 8.72 1.21
C VAL A 132 4.89 8.58 0.48
N ASN A 133 4.06 7.67 0.95
CA ASN A 133 2.69 7.48 0.51
C ASN A 133 1.75 8.09 1.56
N ILE A 134 0.79 8.89 1.12
CA ILE A 134 -0.21 9.53 1.97
C ILE A 134 -1.58 9.17 1.41
N THR A 135 -2.48 8.68 2.28
CA THR A 135 -3.87 8.41 1.91
C THR A 135 -4.82 9.17 2.83
N SER A 136 -5.89 9.71 2.25
CA SER A 136 -6.84 10.58 2.95
C SER A 136 -8.24 10.46 2.34
N THR A 137 -9.28 10.61 3.17
CA THR A 137 -10.68 10.68 2.71
C THR A 137 -11.08 12.06 2.17
N ARG A 138 -10.18 13.04 2.27
CA ARG A 138 -10.32 14.39 1.71
C ARG A 138 -9.08 14.78 0.90
N GLU A 139 -9.26 15.73 -0.01
CA GLU A 139 -8.15 16.33 -0.73
C GLU A 139 -7.27 17.12 0.25
N LEU A 140 -5.96 16.95 0.12
CA LEU A 140 -4.92 17.61 0.92
C LEU A 140 -4.09 18.52 0.04
N GLU A 141 -3.69 19.65 0.58
CA GLU A 141 -2.65 20.50 0.02
C GLU A 141 -1.28 20.07 0.58
N ILE A 142 -0.39 19.66 -0.33
CA ILE A 142 0.93 19.13 0.00
C ILE A 142 1.96 19.92 -0.79
N ILE A 143 2.97 20.41 -0.08
CA ILE A 143 4.09 21.14 -0.67
C ILE A 143 5.40 20.41 -0.36
N ILE A 144 6.33 20.44 -1.30
CA ILE A 144 7.72 20.02 -1.10
C ILE A 144 8.58 21.26 -1.25
N ARG A 145 9.46 21.49 -0.28
CA ARG A 145 10.42 22.60 -0.29
C ARG A 145 11.82 22.13 0.07
N ASP A 146 12.81 22.83 -0.47
CA ASP A 146 14.21 22.63 -0.06
C ASP A 146 14.41 23.22 1.35
N ARG A 147 15.27 22.56 2.12
CA ARG A 147 15.52 22.86 3.54
C ARG A 147 16.82 23.63 3.76
#